data_AF-A0AAW5U230-F1
#
_entry.id   AF-A0AAW5U230-F1
#
_cell.length_a   1.000
_cell.length_b   1.000
_cell.length_c   1.000
_cell.angle_alpha   90.00
_cell.angle_beta   90.00
_cell.angle_gamma   90.00
#
_symmetry.space_group_name_H-M   'P 1'
#
loop_
_entity.id
_entity.type
_entity.pdbx_description
1 polymer ?
#
loop_
_entity_poly.entity_id
_entity_poly.type
_entity_poly.pdbx_seq_one_letter_code
_entity_poly.pdbx_strand_id
1 'polypeptide(L)'
;MKHIILLIVALLCMVGSNAQTRKPQMRKMGQTSQTVKGKTTSIGKNNRGARNKKSVDSNTLFWQRLIENAAKESERERYEMTDRGRVLKNVKEKFSAWNEIREFEKTTAYEQRLQQSSKFVFDSICYDAIKDRMGKNWSLDLEKYNADKEYFPITCNFNEIRATIYVSVPIAEAPQFQEDFNEHGGFQTAEPLRRFGKFVYVQNMICPTSILVNRKPYWIWRGGNREGYYGEINDDFFIDADTAKVTYKDAKPLVVKFNDLGIKNKYLTNYVYVLKKRGTCQVDYDAYRWQFGIG
;
A
#
# COMPACT_ATOMS: atom_id res chain seq x y z
N MET A 1 21.73 -16.77 -20.90
CA MET A 1 22.38 -16.77 -19.57
C MET A 1 21.49 -16.28 -18.43
N LYS A 2 20.80 -15.13 -18.53
CA LYS A 2 19.89 -14.63 -17.47
C LYS A 2 18.75 -15.59 -17.06
N HIS A 3 18.14 -16.28 -18.03
CA HIS A 3 17.06 -17.26 -17.76
C HIS A 3 17.55 -18.56 -17.12
N ILE A 4 18.79 -18.97 -17.39
CA ILE A 4 19.39 -20.20 -16.82
C ILE A 4 19.71 -19.99 -15.34
N ILE A 5 20.15 -18.79 -14.95
CA ILE A 5 20.44 -18.44 -13.56
C ILE A 5 19.15 -18.39 -12.73
N LEU A 6 18.05 -17.83 -13.28
CA LEU A 6 16.75 -17.81 -12.61
C LEU A 6 16.19 -19.23 -12.36
N LEU A 7 16.35 -20.14 -13.32
CA LEU A 7 15.94 -21.54 -13.18
C LEU A 7 16.74 -22.29 -12.10
N ILE A 8 18.05 -22.04 -12.01
CA ILE A 8 18.91 -22.66 -10.97
C ILE A 8 18.55 -22.15 -9.57
N VAL A 9 18.24 -20.85 -9.43
CA VAL A 9 17.80 -20.27 -8.15
C VAL A 9 16.44 -20.83 -7.71
N ALA A 10 15.49 -21.00 -8.65
CA ALA A 10 14.19 -21.61 -8.35
C ALA A 10 14.30 -23.07 -7.90
N LEU A 11 15.18 -23.86 -8.52
CA LEU A 11 15.44 -25.26 -8.14
C LEU A 11 16.06 -25.38 -6.74
N LEU A 12 16.99 -24.48 -6.37
CA LEU A 12 17.61 -24.49 -5.04
C LEU A 12 16.62 -24.11 -3.91
N CYS A 13 15.66 -23.22 -4.16
CA CYS A 13 14.61 -22.87 -3.21
C CYS A 13 13.64 -24.04 -2.94
N MET A 14 13.40 -24.91 -3.93
CA MET A 14 12.55 -26.10 -3.76
C MET A 14 13.23 -27.22 -2.97
N VAL A 15 14.56 -27.40 -3.12
CA VAL A 15 15.31 -28.41 -2.35
C VAL A 15 15.46 -28.02 -0.87
N GLY A 16 15.60 -26.72 -0.57
CA GLY A 16 15.65 -26.22 0.81
C GLY A 16 14.36 -26.45 1.60
N SER A 17 13.20 -26.36 0.92
CA SER A 17 11.88 -26.58 1.54
C SER A 17 11.61 -28.05 1.88
N ASN A 18 12.18 -28.99 1.11
CA ASN A 18 12.04 -30.43 1.36
C ASN A 18 13.00 -30.98 2.44
N ALA A 19 14.10 -30.29 2.74
CA ALA A 19 15.03 -30.73 3.79
C ALA A 19 14.52 -30.42 5.22
N GLN A 20 13.55 -29.50 5.35
CA GLN A 20 13.10 -28.97 6.63
C GLN A 20 11.98 -29.79 7.31
N THR A 21 11.51 -30.89 6.70
CA THR A 21 10.43 -31.74 7.24
C THR A 21 10.86 -33.11 7.78
N ARG A 22 12.14 -33.51 7.71
CA ARG A 22 12.62 -34.72 8.40
C ARG A 22 13.18 -34.39 9.78
N LYS A 23 12.33 -34.47 10.80
CA LYS A 23 12.75 -34.44 12.22
C LYS A 23 13.67 -35.63 12.52
N PRO A 24 14.86 -35.45 13.11
CA PRO A 24 15.65 -36.56 13.63
C PRO A 24 15.05 -37.06 14.96
N GLN A 25 14.76 -38.36 15.01
CA GLN A 25 14.33 -39.05 16.24
C GLN A 25 15.54 -39.20 17.17
N MET A 26 15.57 -38.46 18.30
CA MET A 26 16.64 -38.57 19.29
C MET A 26 16.48 -39.87 20.11
N ARG A 27 17.47 -40.76 20.03
CA ARG A 27 17.68 -41.85 21.00
C ARG A 27 18.13 -41.26 22.33
N LYS A 28 17.36 -41.46 23.41
CA LYS A 28 17.78 -41.18 24.78
C LYS A 28 18.95 -42.11 25.13
N MET A 29 20.13 -41.54 25.41
CA MET A 29 21.25 -42.26 26.00
C MET A 29 21.27 -41.90 27.49
N GLY A 30 21.12 -42.91 28.35
CA GLY A 30 21.01 -42.75 29.79
C GLY A 30 22.27 -42.20 30.44
N GLN A 31 22.09 -41.24 31.34
CA GLN A 31 23.08 -40.91 32.35
C GLN A 31 23.31 -42.11 33.25
N THR A 32 24.58 -42.47 33.49
CA THR A 32 24.99 -43.18 34.70
C THR A 32 26.08 -42.35 35.37
N SER A 33 25.72 -41.78 36.53
CA SER A 33 26.66 -41.23 37.49
C SER A 33 27.41 -42.37 38.17
N GLN A 34 28.71 -42.20 38.38
CA GLN A 34 29.41 -42.87 39.47
C GLN A 34 30.24 -41.86 40.26
N THR A 35 29.95 -41.83 41.55
CA THR A 35 30.62 -41.04 42.59
C THR A 35 31.95 -41.68 42.95
N VAL A 36 33.00 -40.86 43.05
CA VAL A 36 34.39 -41.26 43.35
C VAL A 36 34.60 -41.47 44.85
N LYS A 37 35.24 -42.60 45.22
CA LYS A 37 36.07 -42.71 46.43
C LYS A 37 37.49 -43.08 45.99
N GLY A 38 38.47 -42.26 46.38
CA GLY A 38 39.90 -42.61 46.31
C GLY A 38 40.69 -41.90 45.21
N LYS A 39 41.75 -41.21 45.61
CA LYS A 39 42.73 -40.49 44.78
C LYS A 39 43.39 -41.40 43.73
N THR A 40 43.43 -40.93 42.48
CA THR A 40 44.58 -41.12 41.59
C THR A 40 44.77 -39.87 40.72
N THR A 41 45.98 -39.31 40.80
CA THR A 41 46.48 -38.15 40.05
C THR A 41 46.37 -38.31 38.54
N SER A 42 45.76 -37.33 37.85
CA SER A 42 45.74 -37.28 36.39
C SER A 42 47.01 -36.61 35.86
N ILE A 43 47.87 -37.42 35.25
CA ILE A 43 48.96 -37.01 34.36
C ILE A 43 48.40 -36.11 33.25
N GLY A 44 49.05 -34.96 33.06
CA GLY A 44 48.68 -33.98 32.05
C GLY A 44 48.63 -34.56 30.64
N LYS A 45 47.46 -34.43 30.01
CA LYS A 45 47.35 -34.46 28.55
C LYS A 45 47.01 -33.04 28.09
N ASN A 46 48.00 -32.42 27.45
CA ASN A 46 47.88 -31.18 26.70
C ASN A 46 46.84 -31.36 25.58
N ASN A 47 45.56 -31.18 25.88
CA ASN A 47 44.57 -30.93 24.85
C ASN A 47 44.59 -29.44 24.56
N ARG A 48 45.53 -29.01 23.70
CA ARG A 48 45.30 -27.86 22.82
C ARG A 48 44.13 -28.25 21.92
N GLY A 49 42.91 -28.09 22.45
CA GLY A 49 41.70 -28.09 21.66
C GLY A 49 41.81 -26.90 20.73
N ALA A 50 42.28 -27.15 19.51
CA ALA A 50 42.14 -26.24 18.40
C ALA A 50 40.66 -25.89 18.34
N ARG A 51 40.33 -24.70 18.83
CA ARG A 51 39.02 -24.09 18.66
C ARG A 51 38.90 -23.91 17.16
N ASN A 52 38.29 -24.88 16.48
CA ASN A 52 37.84 -24.76 15.10
C ASN A 52 36.88 -23.57 15.04
N LYS A 53 37.43 -22.36 14.92
CA LYS A 53 36.75 -21.23 14.32
C LYS A 53 36.42 -21.77 12.93
N LYS A 54 35.17 -22.19 12.72
CA LYS A 54 34.61 -22.32 11.38
C LYS A 54 34.76 -20.95 10.74
N SER A 55 35.88 -20.72 10.05
CA SER A 55 36.01 -19.59 9.14
C SER A 55 34.93 -19.85 8.10
N VAL A 56 33.85 -19.07 8.16
CA VAL A 56 32.88 -19.05 7.06
C VAL A 56 33.71 -18.69 5.83
N ASP A 57 33.78 -19.62 4.88
CA ASP A 57 34.63 -19.48 3.71
C ASP A 57 34.26 -18.19 2.96
N SER A 58 35.25 -17.48 2.44
CA SER A 58 35.04 -16.17 1.79
C SER A 58 34.02 -16.27 0.65
N ASN A 59 33.97 -17.43 -0.01
CA ASN A 59 32.99 -17.75 -1.03
C ASN A 59 31.56 -17.88 -0.46
N THR A 60 31.38 -18.45 0.74
CA THR A 60 30.07 -18.55 1.40
C THR A 60 29.52 -17.16 1.77
N LEU A 61 30.37 -16.28 2.31
CA LEU A 61 30.01 -14.89 2.62
C LEU A 61 29.66 -14.09 1.37
N PHE A 62 30.37 -14.30 0.26
CA PHE A 62 30.08 -13.67 -1.02
C PHE A 62 28.69 -14.05 -1.55
N TRP A 63 28.36 -15.36 -1.58
CA TRP A 63 27.05 -15.82 -2.02
C TRP A 63 25.91 -15.36 -1.11
N GLN A 64 26.13 -15.33 0.21
CA GLN A 64 25.15 -14.77 1.15
C GLN A 64 24.84 -13.31 0.85
N ARG A 65 25.86 -12.48 0.61
CA ARG A 65 25.66 -11.05 0.25
C ARG A 65 24.91 -10.89 -1.08
N LEU A 66 25.19 -11.72 -2.07
CA LEU A 66 24.46 -11.68 -3.34
C LEU A 66 22.98 -12.03 -3.16
N ILE A 67 22.68 -13.06 -2.37
CA ILE A 67 21.30 -13.46 -2.05
C ILE A 67 20.58 -12.35 -1.28
N GLU A 68 21.23 -11.76 -0.27
CA GLU A 68 20.67 -10.65 0.51
C GLU A 68 20.40 -9.42 -0.36
N ASN A 69 21.32 -9.06 -1.26
CA ASN A 69 21.14 -7.93 -2.15
C ASN A 69 20.00 -8.18 -3.15
N ALA A 70 19.90 -9.39 -3.71
CA ALA A 70 18.79 -9.76 -4.58
C ALA A 70 17.44 -9.75 -3.84
N ALA A 71 17.41 -10.20 -2.58
CA ALA A 71 16.22 -10.14 -1.74
C ALA A 71 15.78 -8.69 -1.46
N LYS A 72 16.73 -7.82 -1.10
CA LYS A 72 16.48 -6.38 -0.88
C LYS A 72 15.97 -5.69 -2.13
N GLU A 73 16.55 -5.99 -3.29
CA GLU A 73 16.10 -5.42 -4.56
C GLU A 73 14.68 -5.87 -4.89
N SER A 74 14.39 -7.17 -4.74
CA SER A 74 13.04 -7.71 -4.95
C SER A 74 12.01 -7.10 -3.98
N GLU A 75 12.37 -6.88 -2.72
CA GLU A 75 11.51 -6.20 -1.75
C GLU A 75 11.24 -4.75 -2.15
N ARG A 76 12.26 -4.06 -2.63
CA ARG A 76 12.15 -2.69 -3.12
C ARG A 76 11.25 -2.61 -4.35
N GLU A 77 11.44 -3.48 -5.33
CA GLU A 77 10.60 -3.56 -6.53
C GLU A 77 9.13 -3.81 -6.16
N ARG A 78 8.86 -4.75 -5.26
CA ARG A 78 7.50 -4.99 -4.74
C ARG A 78 6.93 -3.75 -4.06
N TYR A 79 7.71 -3.09 -3.22
CA TYR A 79 7.28 -1.86 -2.55
C TYR A 79 6.95 -0.75 -3.56
N GLU A 80 7.81 -0.52 -4.55
CA GLU A 80 7.62 0.48 -5.60
C GLU A 80 6.36 0.21 -6.46
N MET A 81 5.88 -1.04 -6.51
CA MET A 81 4.62 -1.38 -7.17
C MET A 81 3.37 -1.07 -6.34
N THR A 82 3.48 -0.93 -5.01
CA THR A 82 2.35 -0.56 -4.13
C THR A 82 1.92 0.89 -4.30
N ASP A 83 0.71 1.25 -3.85
CA ASP A 83 0.26 2.64 -3.89
C ASP A 83 1.18 3.57 -3.10
N ARG A 84 1.61 3.16 -1.89
CA ARG A 84 2.53 3.96 -1.08
C ARG A 84 3.88 4.16 -1.76
N GLY A 85 4.44 3.11 -2.35
CA GLY A 85 5.70 3.19 -3.08
C GLY A 85 5.62 4.15 -4.27
N ARG A 86 4.57 4.02 -5.09
CA ARG A 86 4.31 4.92 -6.23
C ARG A 86 4.10 6.36 -5.79
N VAL A 87 3.35 6.60 -4.72
CA VAL A 87 3.16 7.94 -4.15
C VAL A 87 4.51 8.54 -3.75
N LEU A 88 5.30 7.85 -2.93
CA LEU A 88 6.60 8.38 -2.49
C LEU A 88 7.56 8.62 -3.66
N LYS A 89 7.58 7.72 -4.65
CA LYS A 89 8.39 7.86 -5.86
C LYS A 89 7.98 9.11 -6.65
N ASN A 90 6.70 9.26 -6.96
CA ASN A 90 6.18 10.40 -7.71
C ASN A 90 6.39 11.72 -6.98
N VAL A 91 6.16 11.76 -5.66
CA VAL A 91 6.41 12.95 -4.84
C VAL A 91 7.89 13.30 -4.86
N LYS A 92 8.77 12.30 -4.67
CA LYS A 92 10.21 12.50 -4.70
C LYS A 92 10.67 13.08 -6.03
N GLU A 93 10.29 12.46 -7.13
CA GLU A 93 10.68 12.88 -8.49
C GLU A 93 10.20 14.30 -8.80
N LYS A 94 8.90 14.57 -8.62
CA LYS A 94 8.33 15.88 -8.93
C LYS A 94 8.86 16.99 -8.02
N PHE A 95 8.97 16.73 -6.72
CA PHE A 95 9.46 17.75 -5.79
C PHE A 95 10.97 18.00 -5.97
N SER A 96 11.77 16.96 -6.29
CA SER A 96 13.21 17.16 -6.55
C SER A 96 13.41 18.07 -7.76
N ALA A 97 12.70 17.82 -8.86
CA ALA A 97 12.75 18.67 -10.05
C ALA A 97 12.33 20.12 -9.76
N TRP A 98 11.30 20.33 -8.96
CA TRP A 98 10.90 21.69 -8.54
C TRP A 98 11.91 22.34 -7.60
N ASN A 99 12.55 21.57 -6.72
CA ASN A 99 13.47 22.04 -5.69
C ASN A 99 14.85 22.40 -6.25
N GLU A 100 15.16 22.06 -7.51
CA GLU A 100 16.38 22.49 -8.17
C GLU A 100 16.34 23.98 -8.53
N ILE A 101 17.52 24.61 -8.51
CA ILE A 101 17.69 25.96 -9.04
C ILE A 101 17.61 25.90 -10.57
N ARG A 102 16.89 26.84 -11.18
CA ARG A 102 16.71 26.87 -12.63
C ARG A 102 17.87 27.61 -13.31
N GLU A 103 18.14 27.29 -14.57
CA GLU A 103 19.25 27.86 -15.37
C GLU A 103 19.27 29.40 -15.36
N PHE A 104 18.10 30.03 -15.42
CA PHE A 104 17.94 31.49 -15.45
C PHE A 104 17.41 32.08 -14.13
N GLU A 105 17.58 31.37 -13.01
CA GLU A 105 17.14 31.81 -11.68
C GLU A 105 18.32 32.29 -10.83
N LYS A 106 18.27 33.54 -10.36
CA LYS A 106 19.27 34.06 -9.43
C LYS A 106 19.18 33.33 -8.09
N THR A 107 20.31 33.12 -7.42
CA THR A 107 20.37 32.48 -6.09
C THR A 107 19.43 33.13 -5.06
N THR A 108 19.29 34.46 -5.07
CA THR A 108 18.38 35.18 -4.17
C THR A 108 16.91 34.89 -4.47
N ALA A 109 16.55 34.81 -5.76
CA ALA A 109 15.20 34.45 -6.19
C ALA A 109 14.87 32.98 -5.87
N TYR A 110 15.85 32.09 -6.05
CA TYR A 110 15.75 30.68 -5.65
C TYR A 110 15.47 30.53 -4.16
N GLU A 111 16.27 31.17 -3.31
CA GLU A 111 16.08 31.13 -1.86
C GLU A 111 14.73 31.71 -1.42
N GLN A 112 14.30 32.81 -2.06
CA GLN A 112 13.00 33.41 -1.83
C GLN A 112 11.85 32.49 -2.25
N ARG A 113 11.95 31.83 -3.42
CA ARG A 113 10.97 30.84 -3.90
C ARG A 113 10.88 29.65 -2.96
N LEU A 114 12.01 29.12 -2.49
CA LEU A 114 12.02 28.05 -1.51
C LEU A 114 11.34 28.48 -0.21
N GLN A 115 11.64 29.68 0.29
CA GLN A 115 11.04 30.20 1.52
C GLN A 115 9.52 30.37 1.40
N GLN A 116 9.05 30.93 0.29
CA GLN A 116 7.65 31.31 0.10
C GLN A 116 6.77 30.12 -0.32
N SER A 117 7.31 29.19 -1.11
CA SER A 117 6.48 28.23 -1.85
C SER A 117 6.72 26.76 -1.51
N SER A 118 7.79 26.39 -0.79
CA SER A 118 8.15 24.97 -0.59
C SER A 118 7.02 24.15 0.01
N LYS A 119 6.39 24.63 1.09
CA LYS A 119 5.31 23.90 1.76
C LYS A 119 4.10 23.72 0.84
N PHE A 120 3.68 24.80 0.18
CA PHE A 120 2.52 24.77 -0.70
C PHE A 120 2.74 23.81 -1.87
N VAL A 121 3.88 23.90 -2.55
CA VAL A 121 4.19 23.03 -3.69
C VAL A 121 4.34 21.58 -3.24
N PHE A 122 4.95 21.33 -2.09
CA PHE A 122 5.05 19.99 -1.53
C PHE A 122 3.67 19.39 -1.21
N ASP A 123 2.80 20.16 -0.55
CA ASP A 123 1.43 19.74 -0.23
C ASP A 123 0.63 19.42 -1.50
N SER A 124 0.77 20.26 -2.53
CA SER A 124 0.14 20.09 -3.85
C SER A 124 0.58 18.79 -4.53
N ILE A 125 1.89 18.57 -4.62
CA ILE A 125 2.46 17.36 -5.24
C ILE A 125 2.05 16.10 -4.46
N CYS A 126 2.04 16.15 -3.12
CA CYS A 126 1.56 15.05 -2.30
C CYS A 126 0.09 14.73 -2.55
N TYR A 127 -0.76 15.77 -2.60
CA TYR A 127 -2.19 15.61 -2.89
C TYR A 127 -2.41 14.96 -4.25
N ASP A 128 -1.77 15.45 -5.31
CA ASP A 128 -1.94 14.92 -6.66
C ASP A 128 -1.45 13.47 -6.77
N ALA A 129 -0.30 13.16 -6.18
CA ALA A 129 0.24 11.81 -6.18
C ALA A 129 -0.70 10.82 -5.47
N ILE A 130 -1.29 11.22 -4.35
CA ILE A 130 -2.25 10.40 -3.62
C ILE A 130 -3.57 10.28 -4.39
N LYS A 131 -4.10 11.39 -4.91
CA LYS A 131 -5.36 11.45 -5.65
C LYS A 131 -5.30 10.56 -6.89
N ASP A 132 -4.16 10.54 -7.59
CA ASP A 132 -3.97 9.65 -8.74
C ASP A 132 -4.09 8.17 -8.37
N ARG A 133 -3.93 7.77 -7.11
CA ARG A 133 -4.08 6.37 -6.69
C ARG A 133 -5.47 6.03 -6.17
N MET A 134 -6.28 7.02 -5.80
CA MET A 134 -7.61 6.81 -5.24
C MET A 134 -8.57 6.27 -6.30
N GLY A 135 -9.36 5.25 -5.94
CA GLY A 135 -10.43 4.73 -6.80
C GLY A 135 -9.96 3.92 -8.02
N LYS A 136 -8.66 3.60 -8.12
CA LYS A 136 -8.11 2.73 -9.17
C LYS A 136 -8.29 1.26 -8.78
N ASN A 137 -8.85 0.45 -9.69
CA ASN A 137 -9.01 -1.02 -9.58
C ASN A 137 -9.84 -1.49 -8.40
N TRP A 138 -11.07 -0.96 -8.27
CA TRP A 138 -11.99 -1.38 -7.22
C TRP A 138 -13.19 -2.09 -7.83
N SER A 139 -13.72 -3.08 -7.12
CA SER A 139 -14.97 -3.75 -7.46
C SER A 139 -15.80 -3.99 -6.21
N LEU A 140 -17.10 -4.07 -6.40
CA LEU A 140 -18.05 -4.40 -5.35
C LEU A 140 -18.82 -5.64 -5.79
N ASP A 141 -18.81 -6.67 -4.95
CA ASP A 141 -19.51 -7.93 -5.20
C ASP A 141 -20.66 -8.05 -4.20
N LEU A 142 -21.88 -8.20 -4.71
CA LEU A 142 -23.06 -8.44 -3.87
C LEU A 142 -23.08 -9.89 -3.41
N GLU A 143 -23.19 -10.11 -2.11
CA GLU A 143 -23.35 -11.46 -1.56
C GLU A 143 -24.83 -11.82 -1.34
N LYS A 144 -25.07 -13.06 -0.93
CA LYS A 144 -26.41 -13.58 -0.66
C LYS A 144 -27.10 -12.74 0.43
N TYR A 145 -28.32 -12.28 0.12
CA TYR A 145 -29.18 -11.56 1.05
C TYR A 145 -29.46 -12.34 2.33
N ASN A 146 -29.47 -11.63 3.47
CA ASN A 146 -29.91 -12.16 4.75
C ASN A 146 -31.34 -11.70 5.05
N ALA A 147 -32.32 -12.58 4.85
CA ALA A 147 -33.73 -12.26 5.08
C ALA A 147 -34.09 -12.08 6.56
N ASP A 148 -33.45 -12.82 7.47
CA ASP A 148 -33.75 -12.73 8.91
C ASP A 148 -33.33 -11.38 9.51
N LYS A 149 -32.31 -10.76 8.91
CA LYS A 149 -31.71 -9.50 9.40
C LYS A 149 -31.84 -8.34 8.40
N GLU A 150 -32.51 -8.58 7.29
CA GLU A 150 -32.76 -7.65 6.19
C GLU A 150 -31.55 -6.82 5.74
N TYR A 151 -30.49 -7.49 5.25
CA TYR A 151 -29.33 -6.81 4.68
C TYR A 151 -28.66 -7.61 3.56
N PHE A 152 -27.95 -6.88 2.69
CA PHE A 152 -26.95 -7.45 1.78
C PHE A 152 -25.54 -7.26 2.35
N PRO A 153 -24.75 -8.34 2.49
CA PRO A 153 -23.31 -8.21 2.57
C PRO A 153 -22.79 -7.77 1.19
N ILE A 154 -21.86 -6.82 1.17
CA ILE A 154 -21.15 -6.40 -0.04
C ILE A 154 -19.67 -6.55 0.21
N THR A 155 -19.03 -7.41 -0.57
CA THR A 155 -17.58 -7.54 -0.58
C THR A 155 -16.98 -6.44 -1.44
N CYS A 156 -16.18 -5.58 -0.82
CA CYS A 156 -15.45 -4.51 -1.45
C CYS A 156 -14.01 -4.96 -1.71
N ASN A 157 -13.61 -5.03 -2.97
CA ASN A 157 -12.24 -5.28 -3.38
C ASN A 157 -11.58 -3.94 -3.71
N PHE A 158 -10.57 -3.57 -2.95
CA PHE A 158 -9.73 -2.39 -3.14
C PHE A 158 -8.32 -2.83 -3.51
N ASN A 159 -8.03 -2.98 -4.81
CA ASN A 159 -6.84 -3.68 -5.26
C ASN A 159 -6.77 -5.11 -4.66
N GLU A 160 -5.76 -5.40 -3.84
CA GLU A 160 -5.56 -6.69 -3.17
C GLU A 160 -6.23 -6.77 -1.79
N ILE A 161 -6.86 -5.67 -1.34
CA ILE A 161 -7.49 -5.60 -0.02
C ILE A 161 -8.98 -5.88 -0.15
N ARG A 162 -9.47 -6.86 0.62
CA ARG A 162 -10.89 -7.16 0.74
C ARG A 162 -11.44 -6.65 2.05
N ALA A 163 -12.63 -6.04 2.00
CA ALA A 163 -13.43 -5.71 3.16
C ALA A 163 -14.90 -5.99 2.87
N THR A 164 -15.68 -6.27 3.90
CA THR A 164 -17.12 -6.49 3.76
C THR A 164 -17.86 -5.36 4.47
N ILE A 165 -18.86 -4.80 3.80
CA ILE A 165 -19.83 -3.90 4.40
C ILE A 165 -21.20 -4.58 4.41
N TYR A 166 -22.09 -4.07 5.25
CA TYR A 166 -23.46 -4.55 5.35
C TYR A 166 -24.41 -3.39 5.05
N VAL A 167 -25.30 -3.59 4.09
CA VAL A 167 -26.27 -2.60 3.64
C VAL A 167 -27.65 -3.11 4.01
N SER A 168 -28.30 -2.43 4.94
CA SER A 168 -29.67 -2.75 5.34
C SER A 168 -30.63 -2.44 4.21
N VAL A 169 -31.38 -3.45 3.75
CA VAL A 169 -32.37 -3.33 2.66
C VAL A 169 -33.60 -4.14 3.08
N PRO A 170 -34.77 -3.52 3.22
CA PRO A 170 -36.01 -4.22 3.58
C PRO A 170 -36.33 -5.36 2.61
N ILE A 171 -36.96 -6.44 3.10
CA ILE A 171 -37.26 -7.61 2.26
C ILE A 171 -38.12 -7.27 1.02
N ALA A 172 -38.98 -6.25 1.14
CA ALA A 172 -39.81 -5.77 0.04
C ALA A 172 -39.02 -5.08 -1.09
N GLU A 173 -37.84 -4.52 -0.78
CA GLU A 173 -36.98 -3.80 -1.72
C GLU A 173 -35.81 -4.67 -2.23
N ALA A 174 -35.51 -5.77 -1.53
CA ALA A 174 -34.33 -6.59 -1.79
C ALA A 174 -34.23 -7.18 -3.22
N PRO A 175 -35.31 -7.68 -3.85
CA PRO A 175 -35.24 -8.19 -5.22
C PRO A 175 -34.83 -7.10 -6.23
N GLN A 176 -35.44 -5.92 -6.16
CA GLN A 176 -35.13 -4.80 -7.05
C GLN A 176 -33.71 -4.30 -6.82
N PHE A 177 -33.31 -4.13 -5.56
CA PHE A 177 -31.94 -3.72 -5.23
C PHE A 177 -30.90 -4.69 -5.81
N GLN A 178 -31.15 -6.00 -5.74
CA GLN A 178 -30.24 -7.01 -6.30
C GLN A 178 -30.17 -6.92 -7.83
N GLU A 179 -31.29 -6.74 -8.51
CA GLU A 179 -31.34 -6.54 -9.97
C GLU A 179 -30.55 -5.29 -10.37
N ASP A 180 -30.85 -4.14 -9.76
CA ASP A 180 -30.19 -2.86 -10.02
C ASP A 180 -28.67 -2.93 -9.74
N PHE A 181 -28.27 -3.61 -8.66
CA PHE A 181 -26.86 -3.77 -8.32
C PHE A 181 -26.12 -4.67 -9.32
N ASN A 182 -26.75 -5.74 -9.80
CA ASN A 182 -26.12 -6.63 -10.78
C ASN A 182 -26.04 -5.99 -12.17
N GLU A 183 -27.04 -5.18 -12.54
CA GLU A 183 -27.07 -4.49 -13.84
C GLU A 183 -26.08 -3.31 -13.88
N HIS A 184 -25.97 -2.54 -12.78
CA HIS A 184 -25.25 -1.26 -12.78
C HIS A 184 -24.21 -1.09 -11.65
N GLY A 185 -24.27 -1.91 -10.60
CA GLY A 185 -23.54 -1.76 -9.34
C GLY A 185 -22.10 -2.29 -9.32
N GLY A 186 -21.70 -3.13 -10.28
CA GLY A 186 -20.38 -3.78 -10.28
C GLY A 186 -19.23 -2.92 -10.83
N PHE A 187 -19.50 -1.98 -11.75
CA PHE A 187 -18.46 -1.21 -12.45
C PHE A 187 -18.77 0.28 -12.61
N GLN A 188 -20.04 0.65 -12.81
CA GLN A 188 -20.43 2.03 -13.15
C GLN A 188 -20.73 2.88 -11.90
N THR A 189 -21.23 2.29 -10.81
CA THR A 189 -21.33 2.96 -9.49
C THR A 189 -19.96 3.25 -8.86
N ALA A 190 -18.90 2.54 -9.23
CA ALA A 190 -17.59 2.68 -8.58
C ALA A 190 -16.93 4.06 -8.78
N GLU A 191 -17.34 4.86 -9.77
CA GLU A 191 -16.88 6.24 -9.98
C GLU A 191 -17.58 7.28 -9.09
N PRO A 192 -18.92 7.33 -9.05
CA PRO A 192 -19.68 8.25 -8.20
C PRO A 192 -19.64 7.86 -6.71
N LEU A 193 -19.48 6.57 -6.39
CA LEU A 193 -19.18 6.14 -5.01
C LEU A 193 -17.85 6.73 -4.50
N ARG A 194 -17.01 7.34 -5.37
CA ARG A 194 -15.72 7.95 -5.00
C ARG A 194 -15.76 9.18 -4.10
N ARG A 195 -16.94 9.68 -3.72
CA ARG A 195 -17.03 10.69 -2.64
C ARG A 195 -16.77 10.06 -1.28
N PHE A 196 -15.50 9.73 -1.04
CA PHE A 196 -15.04 9.14 0.21
C PHE A 196 -14.61 10.23 1.19
N GLY A 197 -15.05 10.09 2.44
CA GLY A 197 -14.75 11.08 3.48
C GLY A 197 -13.29 11.06 3.92
N LYS A 198 -12.69 9.86 4.03
CA LYS A 198 -11.30 9.64 4.46
C LYS A 198 -10.76 8.37 3.82
N PHE A 199 -9.43 8.29 3.72
CA PHE A 199 -8.70 7.14 3.22
C PHE A 199 -7.59 6.77 4.20
N VAL A 200 -7.06 5.56 4.05
CA VAL A 200 -5.96 5.00 4.84
C VAL A 200 -5.06 4.15 3.96
N TYR A 201 -3.84 3.89 4.43
CA TYR A 201 -3.01 2.81 3.93
C TYR A 201 -3.36 1.49 4.64
N VAL A 202 -3.62 0.45 3.87
CA VAL A 202 -3.74 -0.94 4.34
C VAL A 202 -2.75 -1.76 3.53
N GLN A 203 -1.74 -2.34 4.17
CA GLN A 203 -0.65 -3.06 3.50
C GLN A 203 -0.01 -2.27 2.32
N ASN A 204 0.18 -0.95 2.50
CA ASN A 204 0.67 0.00 1.49
C ASN A 204 -0.29 0.30 0.31
N MET A 205 -1.52 -0.22 0.33
CA MET A 205 -2.58 0.11 -0.62
C MET A 205 -3.49 1.20 -0.08
N ILE A 206 -3.99 2.08 -0.95
CA ILE A 206 -4.88 3.18 -0.56
C ILE A 206 -6.32 2.68 -0.58
N CYS A 207 -6.95 2.71 0.59
CA CYS A 207 -8.30 2.18 0.79
C CYS A 207 -9.21 3.24 1.43
N PRO A 208 -10.49 3.31 1.05
CA PRO A 208 -11.45 4.25 1.63
C PRO A 208 -11.92 3.76 3.00
N THR A 209 -12.17 4.65 3.97
CA THR A 209 -12.73 4.24 5.27
C THR A 209 -14.25 4.22 5.31
N SER A 210 -14.90 4.59 4.21
CA SER A 210 -16.34 4.69 4.06
C SER A 210 -16.69 4.53 2.60
N ILE A 211 -17.86 3.97 2.29
CA ILE A 211 -18.42 3.94 0.94
C ILE A 211 -19.83 4.51 1.03
N LEU A 212 -20.22 5.31 0.04
CA LEU A 212 -21.62 5.66 -0.12
C LEU A 212 -22.36 4.44 -0.68
N VAL A 213 -23.59 4.22 -0.29
CA VAL A 213 -24.47 3.21 -0.89
C VAL A 213 -25.84 3.83 -1.01
N ASN A 214 -26.37 3.90 -2.22
CA ASN A 214 -27.75 4.29 -2.42
C ASN A 214 -28.58 3.03 -2.69
N ARG A 215 -29.71 2.90 -2.00
CA ARG A 215 -30.66 1.79 -2.15
C ARG A 215 -31.47 1.90 -3.45
N LYS A 216 -31.49 3.07 -4.07
CA LYS A 216 -32.16 3.39 -5.34
C LYS A 216 -31.14 4.07 -6.26
N PRO A 217 -30.22 3.32 -6.89
CA PRO A 217 -29.25 3.89 -7.82
C PRO A 217 -29.99 4.39 -9.08
N TYR A 218 -30.49 5.62 -9.04
CA TYR A 218 -31.17 6.23 -10.19
C TYR A 218 -30.14 6.69 -11.23
N TRP A 219 -30.17 6.06 -12.41
CA TRP A 219 -29.42 6.47 -13.59
C TRP A 219 -30.30 7.32 -14.49
N ILE A 220 -29.82 8.49 -14.92
CA ILE A 220 -30.51 9.26 -15.95
C ILE A 220 -29.83 8.96 -17.29
N TRP A 221 -30.62 8.44 -18.23
CA TRP A 221 -30.23 8.33 -19.63
C TRP A 221 -30.33 9.72 -20.29
N ARG A 222 -29.22 10.47 -20.35
CA ARG A 222 -29.17 11.68 -21.19
C ARG A 222 -28.67 11.33 -22.59
N GLY A 223 -29.61 11.07 -23.49
CA GLY A 223 -29.33 10.93 -24.91
C GLY A 223 -29.17 12.30 -25.59
N GLY A 224 -27.93 12.71 -25.85
CA GLY A 224 -27.61 13.77 -26.80
C GLY A 224 -27.10 13.16 -28.10
N ASN A 225 -27.71 13.51 -29.24
CA ASN A 225 -27.36 12.97 -30.54
C ASN A 225 -25.86 13.09 -30.87
N ARG A 226 -25.29 11.95 -31.29
CA ARG A 226 -23.94 11.70 -31.83
C ARG A 226 -22.83 11.56 -30.78
N GLU A 227 -22.26 10.34 -30.78
CA GLU A 227 -21.05 9.89 -30.06
C GLU A 227 -21.23 9.46 -28.60
N GLY A 228 -21.82 8.27 -28.43
CA GLY A 228 -21.64 7.45 -27.23
C GLY A 228 -22.64 7.71 -26.12
N TYR A 229 -23.33 6.65 -25.71
CA TYR A 229 -24.21 6.66 -24.54
C TYR A 229 -23.36 6.66 -23.26
N TYR A 230 -23.54 7.65 -22.41
CA TYR A 230 -23.01 7.65 -21.04
C TYR A 230 -24.18 7.84 -20.06
N GLY A 231 -24.36 6.90 -19.14
CA GLY A 231 -25.30 7.07 -18.03
C GLY A 231 -24.71 8.07 -17.03
N GLU A 232 -25.45 9.14 -16.72
CA GLU A 232 -25.05 10.10 -15.69
C GLU A 232 -25.80 9.80 -14.39
N ILE A 233 -25.08 9.86 -13.26
CA ILE A 233 -25.67 9.77 -11.93
C ILE A 233 -26.30 11.11 -11.59
N ASN A 234 -27.60 11.11 -11.25
CA ASN A 234 -28.29 12.30 -10.79
C ASN A 234 -27.66 12.81 -9.47
N ASP A 235 -27.57 14.13 -9.27
CA ASP A 235 -27.10 14.71 -8.01
C ASP A 235 -27.92 14.23 -6.80
N ASP A 236 -29.21 13.92 -7.01
CA ASP A 236 -30.10 13.34 -6.00
C ASP A 236 -29.61 11.98 -5.46
N PHE A 237 -28.81 11.23 -6.22
CA PHE A 237 -28.16 10.00 -5.75
C PHE A 237 -27.35 10.24 -4.48
N PHE A 238 -26.70 11.39 -4.37
CA PHE A 238 -25.86 11.74 -3.22
C PHE A 238 -26.66 12.24 -2.02
N ILE A 239 -27.90 12.70 -2.24
CA ILE A 239 -28.78 13.20 -1.18
C ILE A 239 -29.30 12.01 -0.35
N ASP A 240 -29.67 10.93 -1.04
CA ASP A 240 -30.29 9.76 -0.42
C ASP A 240 -29.30 8.60 -0.16
N ALA A 241 -28.00 8.81 -0.38
CA ALA A 241 -26.99 7.78 -0.15
C ALA A 241 -26.71 7.58 1.35
N ASP A 242 -26.84 6.33 1.80
CA ASP A 242 -26.33 5.89 3.09
C ASP A 242 -24.79 5.84 3.07
N THR A 243 -24.15 6.02 4.23
CA THR A 243 -22.70 5.84 4.36
C THR A 243 -22.39 4.54 5.12
N ALA A 244 -21.82 3.57 4.43
CA ALA A 244 -21.28 2.36 5.05
C ALA A 244 -19.83 2.59 5.51
N LYS A 245 -19.51 2.29 6.76
CA LYS A 245 -18.13 2.34 7.26
C LYS A 245 -17.36 1.09 6.86
N VAL A 246 -16.14 1.28 6.38
CA VAL A 246 -15.21 0.18 6.09
C VAL A 246 -14.13 0.15 7.16
N THR A 247 -13.95 -1.01 7.77
CA THR A 247 -12.96 -1.20 8.83
C THR A 247 -11.88 -2.15 8.37
N TYR A 248 -10.62 -1.81 8.63
CA TYR A 248 -9.46 -2.62 8.28
C TYR A 248 -8.62 -2.91 9.52
N LYS A 249 -8.03 -4.09 9.55
CA LYS A 249 -6.93 -4.40 10.48
C LYS A 249 -5.69 -3.65 10.01
N ASP A 250 -4.97 -3.00 10.93
CA ASP A 250 -3.70 -2.32 10.68
C ASP A 250 -3.75 -1.11 9.72
N ALA A 251 -4.88 -0.40 9.69
CA ALA A 251 -5.02 0.85 8.93
C ALA A 251 -4.04 1.94 9.43
N LYS A 252 -3.33 2.58 8.49
CA LYS A 252 -2.41 3.69 8.77
C LYS A 252 -2.87 4.97 8.06
N PRO A 253 -2.60 6.15 8.64
CA PRO A 253 -2.99 7.41 7.99
C PRO A 253 -2.20 7.63 6.69
N LEU A 254 -2.82 8.31 5.72
CA LEU A 254 -2.13 8.80 4.52
C LEU A 254 -1.26 10.00 4.86
N VAL A 255 0.01 9.70 5.13
CA VAL A 255 1.02 10.71 5.46
C VAL A 255 2.24 10.55 4.57
N VAL A 256 2.81 11.69 4.17
CA VAL A 256 4.11 11.76 3.51
C VAL A 256 5.04 12.58 4.39
N LYS A 257 6.05 11.94 4.96
CA LYS A 257 7.07 12.62 5.75
C LYS A 257 8.16 13.08 4.80
N PHE A 258 8.49 14.36 4.82
CA PHE A 258 9.46 14.94 3.89
C PHE A 258 10.83 14.28 4.00
N ASN A 259 11.29 14.01 5.23
CA ASN A 259 12.58 13.38 5.49
C ASN A 259 12.73 11.99 4.86
N ASP A 260 11.63 11.25 4.68
CA ASP A 260 11.65 9.91 4.09
C ASP A 260 12.04 9.95 2.59
N LEU A 261 11.95 11.13 1.94
CA LEU A 261 12.27 11.32 0.53
C LEU A 261 13.78 11.50 0.26
N GLY A 262 14.55 11.87 1.29
CA GLY A 262 15.98 12.16 1.17
C GLY A 262 16.31 13.44 0.37
N ILE A 263 15.38 14.40 0.32
CA ILE A 263 15.56 15.67 -0.39
C ILE A 263 16.02 16.75 0.59
N LYS A 264 16.98 17.59 0.18
CA LYS A 264 17.44 18.74 0.99
C LYS A 264 16.58 19.97 0.72
N ASN A 265 15.83 20.39 1.74
CA ASN A 265 15.12 21.68 1.76
C ASN A 265 14.98 22.16 3.21
N LYS A 266 15.61 23.29 3.56
CA LYS A 266 15.66 23.80 4.94
C LYS A 266 14.30 24.21 5.49
N TYR A 267 13.33 24.54 4.62
CA TYR A 267 12.00 24.99 5.01
C TYR A 267 11.01 23.83 5.25
N LEU A 268 11.38 22.59 4.87
CA LEU A 268 10.54 21.39 5.04
C LEU A 268 11.14 20.34 5.97
N THR A 269 12.18 20.70 6.73
CA THR A 269 12.81 19.76 7.67
C THR A 269 11.78 19.27 8.69
N ASN A 270 11.63 17.95 8.82
CA ASN A 270 10.63 17.29 9.66
C ASN A 270 9.16 17.57 9.28
N TYR A 271 8.90 18.20 8.14
CA TYR A 271 7.53 18.45 7.69
C TYR A 271 6.82 17.14 7.34
N VAL A 272 5.54 17.05 7.71
CA VAL A 272 4.69 15.89 7.43
C VAL A 272 3.42 16.39 6.76
N TYR A 273 3.25 15.99 5.50
CA TYR A 273 1.97 16.15 4.82
C TYR A 273 0.97 15.13 5.37
N VAL A 274 -0.23 15.59 5.66
CA VAL A 274 -1.39 14.77 6.02
C VAL A 274 -2.52 15.13 5.08
N LEU A 275 -3.09 14.13 4.40
CA LEU A 275 -4.23 14.35 3.53
C LEU A 275 -5.41 14.91 4.34
N LYS A 276 -5.85 16.13 4.02
CA LYS A 276 -7.03 16.77 4.64
C LYS A 276 -8.28 16.52 3.79
N LYS A 277 -9.44 16.42 4.45
CA LYS A 277 -10.75 16.25 3.79
C LYS A 277 -11.01 17.43 2.84
N ARG A 278 -11.60 17.13 1.66
CA ARG A 278 -12.00 18.11 0.64
C ARG A 278 -12.82 19.25 1.29
N GLY A 279 -12.30 20.47 1.22
CA GLY A 279 -12.91 21.67 1.79
C GLY A 279 -12.07 22.93 1.67
N THR A 280 -10.73 22.82 1.60
CA THR A 280 -9.85 24.01 1.64
C THR A 280 -8.80 24.11 0.53
N CYS A 281 -8.57 23.06 -0.26
CA CYS A 281 -7.42 23.04 -1.18
C CYS A 281 -7.75 23.36 -2.65
N GLN A 282 -9.02 23.33 -3.07
CA GLN A 282 -9.37 23.49 -4.49
C GLN A 282 -9.21 24.95 -4.95
N VAL A 283 -9.62 25.91 -4.11
CA VAL A 283 -9.59 27.35 -4.45
C VAL A 283 -8.16 27.88 -4.59
N ASP A 284 -7.25 27.40 -3.73
CA ASP A 284 -5.83 27.79 -3.80
C ASP A 284 -5.05 27.04 -4.91
N TYR A 285 -5.46 25.82 -5.24
CA TYR A 285 -4.78 24.97 -6.24
C TYR A 285 -5.03 25.44 -7.67
N ASP A 286 -6.27 25.77 -8.02
CA ASP A 286 -6.63 26.21 -9.38
C ASP A 286 -6.08 27.63 -9.67
N ALA A 287 -5.98 28.49 -8.65
CA ALA A 287 -5.34 29.81 -8.76
C ALA A 287 -3.82 29.72 -9.01
N TYR A 288 -3.13 28.77 -8.37
CA TYR A 288 -1.67 28.64 -8.49
C TYR A 288 -1.20 27.82 -9.70
N ARG A 289 -2.00 26.86 -10.20
CA ARG A 289 -1.65 26.11 -11.42
C ARG A 289 -1.47 27.06 -12.61
N TRP A 290 -2.29 28.11 -12.66
CA TRP A 290 -2.17 29.22 -13.61
C TRP A 290 -0.96 30.13 -13.34
N GLN A 291 -0.60 30.36 -12.08
CA GLN A 291 0.46 31.30 -11.71
C GLN A 291 1.89 30.71 -11.78
N PHE A 292 2.05 29.38 -11.64
CA PHE A 292 3.38 28.74 -11.55
C PHE A 292 3.65 27.64 -12.60
N GLY A 293 2.75 27.44 -13.57
CA GLY A 293 3.01 26.62 -14.75
C GLY A 293 3.30 25.14 -14.44
N ILE A 294 2.60 24.56 -13.45
CA ILE A 294 2.71 23.14 -13.14
C ILE A 294 1.77 22.37 -14.10
N GLY A 295 2.33 21.98 -15.25
CA GLY A 295 1.72 21.09 -16.24
C GLY A 295 1.68 19.65 -15.76
#